data_AF-A0A9P6E7A1-F1
#
_entry.id   AF-A0A9P6E7A1-F1
#
_cell.length_a   1.000
_cell.length_b   1.000
_cell.length_c   1.000
_cell.angle_alpha   90.00
_cell.angle_beta   90.00
_cell.angle_gamma   90.00
#
_symmetry.space_group_name_H-M   'P 1'
#
loop_
_entity.id
_entity.type
_entity.pdbx_description
1 polymer ?
#
loop_
_entity_poly.entity_id
_entity_poly.type
_entity_poly.pdbx_seq_one_letter_code
_entity_poly.pdbx_strand_id
1 'polypeptide(L)'
;MPKEVSKSDFKLLLKLLYPAATPSFELNSFMTGELVHLAKLLKRWGFHDLLKAIFKEIESEPHISVVSKLPLAHLVLLGRELSCPAWICSGYMFLVGRKKPLTTEEATINGKTSAEVVKKLRRKHLGRKPVNVDAGIVIEAFPEELNMDAVRNQYL
;
A
#
# COMPACT_ATOMS: atom_id res chain seq x y z
N MET A 1 7.47 -25.08 -11.39
CA MET A 1 6.80 -23.79 -11.12
C MET A 1 6.54 -23.67 -9.63
N PRO A 2 6.70 -22.48 -9.01
CA PRO A 2 6.32 -22.26 -7.63
C PRO A 2 4.83 -22.58 -7.46
N LYS A 3 4.47 -23.37 -6.44
CA LYS A 3 3.10 -23.90 -6.25
C LYS A 3 2.04 -22.84 -5.91
N GLU A 4 2.43 -21.57 -5.84
CA GLU A 4 1.62 -20.46 -5.29
C GLU A 4 1.19 -19.43 -6.33
N VAL A 5 1.71 -19.48 -7.55
CA VAL A 5 1.32 -18.51 -8.60
C VAL A 5 0.14 -19.09 -9.35
N SER A 6 -1.02 -18.44 -9.25
CA SER A 6 -2.19 -18.89 -10.00
C SER A 6 -1.95 -18.71 -11.50
N LYS A 7 -2.60 -19.54 -12.32
CA LYS A 7 -2.56 -19.37 -13.79
C LYS A 7 -3.01 -17.97 -14.22
N SER A 8 -3.90 -17.37 -13.42
CA SER A 8 -4.41 -16.02 -13.59
C SER A 8 -3.30 -14.98 -13.42
N ASP A 9 -2.53 -15.05 -12.33
CA ASP A 9 -1.44 -14.10 -12.04
C ASP A 9 -0.33 -14.15 -13.09
N PHE A 10 0.01 -15.35 -13.56
CA PHE A 10 0.99 -15.50 -14.62
C PHE A 10 0.48 -14.92 -15.95
N LYS A 11 -0.82 -15.06 -16.25
CA LYS A 11 -1.42 -14.44 -17.43
C LYS A 11 -1.41 -12.91 -17.34
N LEU A 12 -1.64 -12.34 -16.16
CA LEU A 12 -1.52 -10.89 -15.93
C LEU A 12 -0.09 -10.40 -16.17
N LEU A 13 0.91 -11.16 -15.70
CA LEU A 13 2.31 -10.83 -15.99
C LEU A 13 2.62 -10.91 -17.48
N LEU A 14 2.16 -11.94 -18.18
CA LEU A 14 2.39 -12.05 -19.62
C LEU A 14 1.74 -10.90 -20.41
N LYS A 15 0.55 -10.45 -19.99
CA LYS A 15 -0.06 -9.23 -20.54
C LYS A 15 0.82 -7.99 -20.31
N LEU A 16 1.49 -7.90 -19.16
CA LEU A 16 2.42 -6.80 -18.84
C LEU A 16 3.69 -6.85 -19.70
N LEU A 17 4.29 -8.03 -19.86
CA LEU A 17 5.59 -8.19 -20.52
C LEU A 17 5.52 -8.21 -22.05
N TYR A 18 4.38 -8.57 -22.64
CA TYR A 18 4.23 -8.69 -24.08
C TYR A 18 3.04 -7.87 -24.61
N PRO A 19 3.12 -6.52 -24.59
CA PRO A 19 2.05 -5.64 -25.07
C PRO A 19 1.69 -5.89 -26.54
N ALA A 20 2.67 -6.28 -27.37
CA ALA A 20 2.47 -6.53 -28.80
C ALA A 20 1.50 -7.68 -29.12
N ALA A 21 1.26 -8.59 -28.18
CA ALA A 21 0.31 -9.70 -28.34
C ALA A 21 -1.11 -9.36 -27.85
N THR A 22 -1.29 -8.22 -27.17
CA THR A 22 -2.58 -7.77 -26.61
C THR A 22 -2.80 -6.30 -26.94
N PRO A 23 -3.66 -5.96 -27.89
CA PRO A 23 -3.79 -4.60 -28.45
C PRO A 23 -4.37 -3.54 -27.50
N SER A 24 -4.42 -3.80 -26.19
CA SER A 24 -5.04 -2.92 -25.17
C SER A 24 -4.23 -2.92 -23.87
N PHE A 25 -2.91 -2.81 -23.96
CA PHE A 25 -2.07 -2.66 -22.76
C PHE A 25 -2.19 -1.23 -22.22
N GLU A 26 -3.20 -1.02 -21.40
CA GLU A 26 -3.30 0.13 -20.51
C GLU A 26 -3.35 -0.43 -19.09
N LEU A 27 -2.51 0.08 -18.19
CA LEU A 27 -2.54 -0.29 -16.78
C LEU A 27 -3.94 -0.06 -16.16
N ASN A 28 -4.70 0.85 -16.76
CA ASN A 28 -6.09 1.20 -16.47
C ASN A 28 -7.07 0.05 -16.76
N SER A 29 -6.66 -0.96 -17.54
CA SER A 29 -7.45 -2.16 -17.81
C SER A 29 -7.42 -3.17 -16.64
N PHE A 30 -6.53 -3.02 -15.67
CA PHE A 30 -6.41 -3.96 -14.54
C PHE A 30 -7.29 -3.52 -13.37
N MET A 31 -7.97 -4.49 -12.76
CA MET A 31 -8.66 -4.23 -11.49
C MET A 31 -7.65 -3.99 -10.36
N THR A 32 -8.04 -3.21 -9.35
CA THR A 32 -7.25 -2.97 -8.13
C THR A 32 -6.68 -4.26 -7.51
N GLY A 33 -7.48 -5.33 -7.44
CA GLY A 33 -7.02 -6.62 -6.93
C GLY A 33 -5.92 -7.23 -7.82
N GLU A 34 -6.03 -7.14 -9.13
CA GLU A 34 -5.06 -7.67 -10.08
C GLU A 34 -3.73 -6.91 -10.01
N LEU A 35 -3.77 -5.59 -9.86
CA LEU A 35 -2.56 -4.77 -9.66
C LEU A 35 -1.79 -5.15 -8.40
N VAL A 36 -2.50 -5.48 -7.31
CA VAL A 36 -1.86 -5.95 -6.07
C VAL A 36 -1.18 -7.31 -6.27
N HIS A 37 -1.83 -8.25 -6.95
CA HIS A 37 -1.23 -9.56 -7.26
C HIS A 37 -0.01 -9.40 -8.17
N LEU A 38 -0.12 -8.53 -9.19
CA LEU A 38 0.97 -8.22 -10.11
C LEU A 38 2.15 -7.58 -9.38
N ALA A 39 1.90 -6.61 -8.48
CA ALA A 39 2.95 -5.99 -7.67
C ALA A 39 3.68 -7.01 -6.79
N LYS A 40 2.94 -7.93 -6.14
CA LYS A 40 3.54 -9.03 -5.37
C LYS A 40 4.41 -9.93 -6.25
N LEU A 41 3.95 -10.24 -7.45
CA LEU A 41 4.66 -11.09 -8.40
C LEU A 41 5.94 -10.42 -8.91
N LEU A 42 5.85 -9.15 -9.31
CA LEU A 42 6.99 -8.36 -9.80
C LEU A 42 8.05 -8.20 -8.71
N LYS A 43 7.63 -7.92 -7.47
CA LYS A 43 8.56 -7.87 -6.33
C LYS A 43 9.25 -9.22 -6.13
N ARG A 44 8.51 -10.32 -6.16
CA ARG A 44 9.06 -11.68 -5.99
C ARG A 44 10.07 -12.03 -7.07
N TRP A 45 9.87 -11.54 -8.29
CA TRP A 45 10.71 -11.85 -9.45
C TRP A 45 11.78 -10.78 -9.73
N GLY A 46 11.88 -9.75 -8.88
CA GLY A 46 12.93 -8.72 -8.99
C GLY A 46 12.70 -7.68 -10.09
N PHE A 47 11.48 -7.55 -10.62
CA PHE A 47 11.15 -6.53 -11.63
C PHE A 47 10.88 -5.17 -10.99
N HIS A 48 11.92 -4.56 -10.42
CA HIS A 48 11.81 -3.32 -9.66
C HIS A 48 11.32 -2.12 -10.48
N ASP A 49 11.74 -2.00 -11.74
CA ASP A 49 11.35 -0.87 -12.61
C ASP A 49 9.87 -0.92 -12.98
N LEU A 50 9.36 -2.11 -13.29
CA LEU A 50 7.93 -2.34 -13.56
C LEU A 50 7.10 -2.12 -12.29
N LEU A 51 7.63 -2.51 -11.13
CA LEU A 51 6.99 -2.25 -9.85
C LEU A 51 6.87 -0.74 -9.56
N LYS A 52 7.93 0.04 -9.84
CA LYS A 52 7.90 1.51 -9.76
C LYS A 52 6.86 2.11 -10.71
N ALA A 53 6.79 1.61 -11.95
CA ALA A 53 5.80 2.09 -12.93
C ALA A 53 4.36 1.83 -12.46
N ILE A 54 4.08 0.64 -11.91
CA ILE A 54 2.77 0.32 -11.34
C ILE A 54 2.43 1.21 -10.15
N PHE A 55 3.37 1.50 -9.25
CA PHE A 55 3.11 2.41 -8.13
C PHE A 55 2.81 3.83 -8.60
N LYS A 56 3.58 4.32 -9.57
CA LYS A 56 3.33 5.62 -10.18
C LYS A 56 1.92 5.71 -10.77
N GLU A 57 1.47 4.65 -11.45
CA GLU A 57 0.13 4.61 -12.04
C GLU A 57 -0.97 4.54 -10.97
N ILE A 58 -0.79 3.72 -9.93
CA ILE A 58 -1.72 3.62 -8.81
C ILE A 58 -1.85 4.98 -8.08
N GLU A 59 -0.77 5.75 -8.01
CA GLU A 59 -0.76 7.08 -7.40
C GLU A 59 -1.34 8.17 -8.31
N SER A 60 -1.15 8.07 -9.63
CA SER A 60 -1.66 9.06 -10.60
C SER A 60 -3.15 8.95 -10.88
N GLU A 61 -3.76 7.80 -10.58
CA GLU A 61 -5.18 7.53 -10.80
C GLU A 61 -6.03 7.88 -9.54
N PRO A 62 -6.70 9.04 -9.48
CA PRO A 62 -7.54 9.41 -8.33
C PRO A 62 -8.77 8.50 -8.17
N HIS A 63 -9.18 7.78 -9.23
CA HIS A 63 -10.33 6.88 -9.26
C HIS A 63 -9.98 5.42 -8.95
N ILE A 64 -8.71 5.02 -9.08
CA ILE A 64 -8.18 3.72 -8.62
C ILE A 64 -7.62 3.91 -7.21
N SER A 65 -8.46 4.39 -6.30
CA SER A 65 -8.12 4.45 -4.90
C SER A 65 -8.13 3.03 -4.32
N VAL A 66 -7.06 2.28 -4.58
CA VAL A 66 -6.70 1.04 -3.88
C VAL A 66 -6.74 1.26 -2.38
N VAL A 67 -6.35 2.47 -1.98
CA VAL A 67 -6.44 3.06 -0.64
C VAL A 67 -7.88 3.13 -0.10
N SER A 68 -8.88 3.42 -0.94
CA SER A 68 -10.30 3.51 -0.54
C SER A 68 -11.02 2.17 -0.58
N LYS A 69 -10.57 1.21 -1.41
CA LYS A 69 -11.24 -0.10 -1.54
C LYS A 69 -10.68 -1.16 -0.60
N LEU A 70 -9.40 -1.06 -0.23
CA LEU A 70 -8.80 -1.97 0.76
C LEU A 70 -9.14 -1.54 2.18
N PRO A 71 -9.32 -2.51 3.11
CA PRO A 71 -9.32 -2.19 4.53
C PRO A 71 -7.99 -1.51 4.91
N LEU A 72 -8.04 -0.39 5.62
CA LEU A 72 -6.88 0.44 5.93
C LEU A 72 -5.73 -0.31 6.63
N ALA A 73 -6.05 -1.31 7.46
CA ALA A 73 -5.02 -2.16 8.07
C ALA A 73 -4.32 -3.07 7.05
N HIS A 74 -5.03 -3.53 6.02
CA HIS A 74 -4.43 -4.30 4.93
C HIS A 74 -3.56 -3.41 4.04
N LEU A 75 -3.85 -2.11 3.94
CA LEU A 75 -2.99 -1.18 3.22
C LEU A 75 -1.59 -1.05 3.88
N VAL A 76 -1.53 -0.98 5.21
CA VAL A 76 -0.27 -0.98 5.95
C VAL A 76 0.50 -2.29 5.73
N LEU A 77 -0.18 -3.43 5.86
CA LEU A 77 0.41 -4.74 5.61
C LEU A 77 0.95 -4.83 4.18
N LEU A 78 0.17 -4.39 3.20
CA LEU A 78 0.55 -4.42 1.79
C LEU A 78 1.74 -3.49 1.51
N GLY A 79 1.75 -2.30 2.11
CA GLY A 79 2.88 -1.39 2.05
C GLY A 79 4.16 -2.02 2.58
N ARG A 80 4.09 -2.78 3.69
CA ARG A 80 5.22 -3.54 4.23
C ARG A 80 5.64 -4.68 3.29
N GLU A 81 4.68 -5.48 2.83
CA GLU A 81 4.92 -6.59 1.90
C GLU A 81 5.57 -6.13 0.59
N LEU A 82 5.21 -4.95 0.11
CA LEU A 82 5.72 -4.38 -1.13
C LEU A 82 6.89 -3.43 -0.93
N SER A 83 7.30 -3.16 0.32
CA SER A 83 8.31 -2.15 0.66
C SER A 83 7.97 -0.78 0.04
N CYS A 84 6.72 -0.35 0.20
CA CYS A 84 6.20 0.94 -0.25
C CYS A 84 5.87 1.81 0.99
N PRO A 85 6.81 2.67 1.44
CA PRO A 85 6.62 3.55 2.59
C PRO A 85 5.43 4.51 2.44
N ALA A 86 5.16 5.01 1.23
CA ALA A 86 4.03 5.90 0.96
C ALA A 86 2.68 5.26 1.37
N TRP A 87 2.51 3.96 1.11
CA TRP A 87 1.29 3.23 1.46
C TRP A 87 1.18 2.93 2.96
N ILE A 88 2.32 2.64 3.61
CA ILE A 88 2.39 2.48 5.07
C ILE A 88 1.98 3.79 5.75
N CYS A 89 2.57 4.92 5.32
CA CYS A 89 2.29 6.24 5.86
C CYS A 89 0.81 6.60 5.67
N SER A 90 0.30 6.45 4.44
CA SER A 90 -1.12 6.70 4.13
C SER A 90 -2.03 5.84 5.00
N GLY A 91 -1.76 4.54 5.11
CA GLY A 91 -2.52 3.61 5.95
C GLY A 91 -2.58 4.06 7.40
N TYR A 92 -1.44 4.44 7.99
CA TYR A 92 -1.42 4.96 9.35
C TYR A 92 -2.12 6.32 9.50
N MET A 93 -1.96 7.25 8.56
CA MET A 93 -2.68 8.52 8.56
C MET A 93 -4.20 8.30 8.61
N PHE A 94 -4.72 7.38 7.80
CA PHE A 94 -6.15 7.05 7.82
C PHE A 94 -6.58 6.32 9.11
N LEU A 95 -5.77 5.38 9.61
CA LEU A 95 -6.05 4.68 10.87
C LEU A 95 -6.03 5.63 12.07
N VAL A 96 -5.17 6.64 12.06
CA VAL A 96 -5.15 7.69 13.07
C VAL A 96 -6.35 8.61 12.86
N GLY A 97 -6.55 9.19 11.66
CA GLY A 97 -7.55 10.22 11.39
C GLY A 97 -9.02 9.80 11.47
N ARG A 98 -9.33 8.50 11.37
CA ARG A 98 -10.73 8.04 11.35
C ARG A 98 -11.46 8.16 12.69
N LYS A 99 -12.79 8.26 12.67
CA LYS A 99 -13.62 8.34 13.89
C LYS A 99 -13.67 7.04 14.71
N LYS A 100 -13.67 5.88 14.03
CA LYS A 100 -13.77 4.56 14.69
C LYS A 100 -12.42 4.12 15.29
N PRO A 101 -12.39 3.57 16.52
CA PRO A 101 -11.16 3.01 17.10
C PRO A 101 -10.67 1.80 16.30
N LEU A 102 -9.40 1.41 16.49
CA LEU A 102 -8.84 0.17 15.93
C LEU A 102 -9.63 -1.04 16.44
N THR A 103 -10.01 -1.96 15.55
CA THR A 103 -10.55 -3.26 15.96
C THR A 103 -9.41 -4.18 16.41
N THR A 104 -9.76 -5.23 17.15
CA THR A 104 -8.81 -6.27 17.57
C THR A 104 -8.16 -6.98 16.38
N GLU A 105 -8.92 -7.21 15.31
CA GLU A 105 -8.44 -7.79 14.05
C GLU A 105 -7.39 -6.90 13.39
N GLU A 106 -7.67 -5.60 13.25
CA GLU A 106 -6.72 -4.64 12.65
C GLU A 106 -5.47 -4.47 13.51
N ALA A 107 -5.59 -4.52 14.84
CA ALA A 107 -4.46 -4.50 15.75
C ALA A 107 -3.57 -5.75 15.58
N THR A 108 -4.19 -6.90 15.28
CA THR A 108 -3.46 -8.15 15.04
C THR A 108 -2.73 -8.09 13.70
N ILE A 109 -3.38 -7.59 12.65
CA ILE A 109 -2.80 -7.45 11.30
C ILE A 109 -1.61 -6.48 11.29
N ASN A 110 -1.75 -5.32 11.94
CA ASN A 110 -0.71 -4.30 11.95
C ASN A 110 0.42 -4.61 12.95
N GLY A 111 0.20 -5.56 13.85
CA GLY A 111 1.09 -5.83 14.99
C GLY A 111 0.72 -5.01 16.22
N LYS A 112 0.86 -5.64 17.39
CA LYS A 112 0.46 -5.07 18.69
C LYS A 112 1.19 -3.74 18.98
N THR A 113 2.48 -3.68 18.72
CA THR A 113 3.32 -2.49 18.91
C THR A 113 2.82 -1.32 18.06
N SER A 114 2.62 -1.52 16.76
CA SER A 114 2.13 -0.46 15.87
C SER A 114 0.70 -0.02 16.23
N ALA A 115 -0.15 -0.95 16.67
CA ALA A 115 -1.50 -0.63 17.13
C ALA A 115 -1.51 0.24 18.41
N GLU A 116 -0.59 -0.01 19.34
CA GLU A 116 -0.41 0.81 20.55
C GLU A 116 0.05 2.23 20.21
N VAL A 117 1.01 2.37 19.29
CA VAL A 117 1.47 3.68 18.80
C VAL A 117 0.33 4.45 18.14
N VAL A 118 -0.44 3.82 17.25
CA VAL A 118 -1.64 4.43 16.63
C VAL A 118 -2.64 4.86 17.70
N LYS A 119 -2.89 4.04 18.72
CA LYS A 119 -3.81 4.37 19.82
C LYS A 119 -3.30 5.57 20.64
N LYS A 120 -2.00 5.66 20.90
CA LYS A 120 -1.36 6.79 21.59
C LYS A 120 -1.45 8.08 20.78
N LEU A 121 -1.14 8.03 19.48
CA LEU A 121 -1.28 9.15 18.55
C LEU A 121 -2.72 9.65 18.47
N ARG A 122 -3.70 8.73 18.37
CA ARG A 122 -5.12 9.06 18.38
C ARG A 122 -5.56 9.79 19.65
N ARG A 123 -5.10 9.34 20.82
CA ARG A 123 -5.40 10.04 22.08
C ARG A 123 -4.80 11.44 22.13
N LYS A 124 -3.57 11.60 21.65
CA LYS A 124 -2.84 12.87 21.67
C LYS A 124 -3.43 13.91 20.71
N HIS A 125 -3.90 13.49 19.54
CA HIS A 125 -4.25 14.42 18.45
C HIS A 125 -5.74 14.49 18.10
N LEU A 126 -6.58 13.50 18.47
CA LEU A 126 -7.91 13.38 17.87
C LEU A 126 -9.10 13.54 18.80
N GLY A 127 -8.92 13.66 20.13
CA GLY A 127 -9.91 14.14 21.12
C GLY A 127 -11.34 13.55 21.06
N ARG A 128 -12.07 13.78 19.96
CA ARG A 128 -13.31 13.12 19.51
C ARG A 128 -13.70 13.34 18.02
N LYS A 129 -12.91 14.06 17.20
CA LYS A 129 -13.27 14.44 15.81
C LYS A 129 -12.29 13.86 14.79
N PRO A 130 -12.74 13.46 13.58
CA PRO A 130 -11.82 13.12 12.51
C PRO A 130 -11.06 14.37 12.08
N VAL A 131 -9.74 14.28 12.00
CA VAL A 131 -8.83 15.37 11.60
C VAL A 131 -7.93 14.84 10.50
N ASN A 132 -7.58 15.71 9.55
CA ASN A 132 -6.55 15.40 8.56
C ASN A 132 -5.20 15.31 9.30
N VAL A 133 -4.68 14.09 9.43
CA VAL A 133 -3.45 13.82 10.17
C VAL A 133 -2.28 14.17 9.26
N ASP A 134 -1.36 15.00 9.74
CA ASP A 134 -0.14 15.31 9.01
C ASP A 134 0.76 14.06 8.88
N ALA A 135 1.32 13.84 7.69
CA ALA A 135 2.27 12.77 7.41
C ALA A 135 3.51 12.86 8.32
N GLY A 136 3.95 14.08 8.68
CA GLY A 136 5.10 14.28 9.57
C GLY A 136 4.92 13.60 10.93
N ILE A 137 3.73 13.67 11.52
CA ILE A 137 3.41 13.06 12.82
C ILE A 137 3.52 11.52 12.74
N VAL A 138 3.12 10.94 11.62
CA VAL A 138 3.15 9.50 11.40
C VAL A 138 4.58 9.02 11.13
N ILE A 139 5.35 9.78 10.34
CA ILE A 139 6.75 9.46 10.03
C ILE A 139 7.60 9.48 11.31
N GLU A 140 7.43 10.49 12.17
CA GLU A 140 8.12 10.57 13.47
C GLU A 140 7.78 9.40 14.40
N ALA A 141 6.56 8.88 14.31
CA ALA A 141 6.11 7.78 15.15
C ALA A 141 6.56 6.39 14.68
N PHE A 142 6.94 6.27 13.40
CA PHE A 142 7.36 5.00 12.78
C PHE A 142 8.67 5.14 11.98
N PRO A 143 9.77 5.59 12.60
CA PRO A 143 11.02 5.88 11.89
C PRO A 143 11.66 4.64 11.25
N GLU A 144 11.45 3.45 11.82
CA GLU A 144 11.97 2.18 11.30
C GLU A 144 11.24 1.73 10.03
N GLU A 145 9.95 2.03 9.91
CA GLU A 145 9.11 1.62 8.78
C GLU A 145 9.03 2.71 7.69
N LEU A 146 9.22 3.97 8.10
CA LEU A 146 9.10 5.17 7.28
C LEU A 146 10.43 5.92 7.30
N ASN A 147 11.49 5.32 6.75
CA ASN A 147 12.73 6.05 6.55
C ASN A 147 12.48 7.20 5.54
N MET A 148 12.75 8.44 5.95
CA MET A 148 12.55 9.66 5.15
C MET A 148 13.25 9.60 3.79
N ASP A 149 14.40 8.90 3.70
CA ASP A 149 15.10 8.68 2.45
C ASP A 149 14.38 7.67 1.53
N ALA A 150 13.69 6.68 2.09
CA ALA A 150 12.93 5.71 1.30
C ALA A 150 11.60 6.31 0.77
N VAL A 151 10.99 7.23 1.54
CA VAL A 151 9.79 7.98 1.11
C VAL A 151 10.16 9.03 0.04
N ARG A 152 11.32 9.70 0.17
CA ARG A 152 11.79 10.70 -0.81
C ARG A 152 12.40 10.08 -2.07
N ASN A 153 13.19 9.01 -1.94
CA ASN A 153 13.85 8.35 -3.07
C ASN A 153 12.94 7.40 -3.87
N GLN A 154 11.66 7.28 -3.51
CA GLN A 154 10.66 6.63 -4.36
C GLN A 154 10.42 7.40 -5.67
N TYR A 155 10.87 8.66 -5.74
CA TYR A 155 10.73 9.56 -6.90
C TYR A 155 12.04 9.84 -7.66
N LEU A 156 13.11 9.06 -7.44
CA LEU A 156 14.35 9.10 -8.22
C LEU A 156 14.60 7.76 -8.96
#